data_AF-A0A351A047-F1
#
_entry.id   AF-A0A351A047-F1
#
_cell.length_a   1.000
_cell.length_b   1.000
_cell.length_c   1.000
_cell.angle_alpha   90.00
_cell.angle_beta   90.00
_cell.angle_gamma   90.00
#
_symmetry.space_group_name_H-M   'P 1'
#
loop_
_entity.id
_entity.type
_entity.pdbx_description
1 polymer ?
#
loop_
_entity_poly.entity_id
_entity_poly.type
_entity_poly.pdbx_seq_one_letter_code
_entity_poly.pdbx_strand_id
1 'polypeptide(L)'
;IAAARSSASVYLCDINLHQFRVWRAVRQALHGADSPAAFVDAVAPKLPQRPRLRMFSTDVRDWIGRELSRPDSWLNERSTERYRHIRELFETGAVRVLQLDLATSPDAPLRPFGRLAARLSERASNDGFAVDTVYVSNIPFMLQQAVGFFGEDQSSDGRSVSAALHAVRHNLGLLASPAALLITAEHLATTSTNDNLQWRTEVLQLDAYLQAGLP
;
A
#
# COMPACT_ATOMS: atom_id res chain seq x y z
N ILE A 1 -2.10 9.07 3.34
CA ILE A 1 -2.48 9.21 1.90
C ILE A 1 -3.99 9.32 1.76
N ALA A 2 -4.77 8.27 1.99
CA ALA A 2 -6.23 8.31 1.80
C ALA A 2 -6.93 9.48 2.52
N ALA A 3 -6.55 9.76 3.78
CA ALA A 3 -7.05 10.93 4.51
C ALA A 3 -6.64 12.27 3.89
N ALA A 4 -5.38 12.39 3.44
CA ALA A 4 -4.87 13.62 2.82
C ALA A 4 -5.47 13.89 1.43
N ARG A 5 -5.89 12.82 0.73
CA ARG A 5 -6.58 12.89 -0.56
C ARG A 5 -8.11 12.90 -0.42
N SER A 6 -8.63 12.86 0.80
CA SER A 6 -10.07 12.71 1.08
C SER A 6 -10.71 11.60 0.25
N SER A 7 -10.01 10.47 0.09
CA SER A 7 -10.43 9.39 -0.80
C SER A 7 -11.77 8.82 -0.36
N ALA A 8 -12.73 8.69 -1.28
CA ALA A 8 -14.04 8.11 -1.02
C ALA A 8 -14.03 6.57 -0.96
N SER A 9 -13.02 5.92 -1.54
CA SER A 9 -12.81 4.47 -1.38
C SER A 9 -11.31 4.13 -1.47
N VAL A 10 -10.92 2.99 -0.89
CA VAL A 10 -9.52 2.56 -0.82
C VAL A 10 -9.42 1.08 -1.14
N TYR A 11 -8.51 0.73 -2.05
CA TYR A 11 -8.14 -0.65 -2.33
C TYR A 11 -6.76 -0.91 -1.72
N LEU A 12 -6.73 -1.75 -0.67
CA LEU A 12 -5.52 -2.21 -0.01
C LEU A 12 -5.11 -3.53 -0.66
N CYS A 13 -4.08 -3.46 -1.49
CA CYS A 13 -3.57 -4.58 -2.27
C CYS A 13 -2.22 -5.04 -1.71
N ASP A 14 -2.10 -6.31 -1.34
CA ASP A 14 -0.83 -6.88 -0.86
C ASP A 14 -0.75 -8.36 -1.26
N ILE A 15 0.47 -8.88 -1.37
CA ILE A 15 0.73 -10.29 -1.69
C ILE A 15 0.83 -11.14 -0.43
N ASN A 16 1.24 -10.54 0.68
CA ASN A 16 1.62 -11.25 1.87
C ASN A 16 0.42 -11.42 2.80
N LEU A 17 0.05 -12.68 3.06
CA LEU A 17 -1.05 -13.06 3.95
C LEU A 17 -0.93 -12.46 5.36
N HIS A 18 0.28 -12.18 5.83
CA HIS A 18 0.50 -11.54 7.12
C HIS A 18 -0.08 -10.11 7.17
N GLN A 19 0.00 -9.37 6.08
CA GLN A 19 -0.55 -8.02 5.99
C GLN A 19 -2.08 -7.99 6.18
N PHE A 20 -2.77 -9.06 5.76
CA PHE A 20 -4.22 -9.20 5.96
C PHE A 20 -4.58 -9.36 7.44
N ARG A 21 -3.71 -9.98 8.24
CA ARG A 21 -3.88 -10.05 9.71
C ARG A 21 -3.73 -8.68 10.34
N VAL A 22 -2.76 -7.88 9.87
CA VAL A 22 -2.59 -6.48 10.29
C VAL A 22 -3.83 -5.66 9.97
N TRP A 23 -4.34 -5.72 8.73
CA TRP A 23 -5.55 -4.98 8.35
C TRP A 23 -6.80 -5.43 9.12
N ARG A 24 -6.92 -6.71 9.44
CA ARG A 24 -7.98 -7.21 10.32
C ARG A 24 -7.87 -6.60 11.72
N ALA A 25 -6.67 -6.53 12.30
CA ALA A 25 -6.43 -5.91 13.60
C ALA A 25 -6.78 -4.41 13.57
N VAL A 26 -6.36 -3.69 12.54
CA VAL A 26 -6.68 -2.26 12.32
C VAL A 26 -8.20 -2.05 12.24
N ARG A 27 -8.90 -2.83 11.41
CA ARG A 27 -10.36 -2.73 11.28
C ARG A 27 -11.07 -2.98 12.62
N GLN A 28 -10.63 -3.99 13.36
CA GLN A 28 -11.22 -4.30 14.67
C GLN A 28 -10.96 -3.20 15.70
N ALA A 29 -9.76 -2.59 15.70
CA ALA A 29 -9.43 -1.50 16.60
C ALA A 29 -10.24 -0.24 16.29
N LEU A 30 -10.42 0.10 15.00
CA LEU A 30 -11.19 1.26 14.57
C LEU A 30 -12.65 1.22 15.01
N HIS A 31 -13.27 0.04 15.07
CA HIS A 31 -14.70 -0.11 15.42
C HIS A 31 -15.03 0.34 16.86
N GLY A 32 -14.07 0.32 17.78
CA GLY A 32 -14.26 0.70 19.19
C GLY A 32 -13.49 1.95 19.62
N ALA A 33 -12.72 2.56 18.72
CA ALA A 33 -11.85 3.68 19.03
C ALA A 33 -12.46 5.00 18.53
N ASP A 34 -12.91 5.83 19.46
CA ASP A 34 -13.49 7.14 19.17
C ASP A 34 -12.44 8.21 18.82
N SER A 35 -11.18 7.96 19.18
CA SER A 35 -10.05 8.89 19.08
C SER A 35 -8.78 8.19 18.59
N PRO A 36 -7.80 8.95 18.05
CA PRO A 36 -6.51 8.38 17.65
C PRO A 36 -5.78 7.65 18.79
N ALA A 37 -5.76 8.23 20.00
CA ALA A 37 -5.12 7.62 21.16
C ALA A 37 -5.79 6.28 21.55
N ALA A 38 -7.13 6.26 21.60
CA ALA A 38 -7.87 5.02 21.86
C ALA A 38 -7.62 3.95 20.78
N PHE A 39 -7.41 4.36 19.52
CA PHE A 39 -7.03 3.44 18.46
C PHE A 39 -5.65 2.82 18.69
N VAL A 40 -4.65 3.61 19.08
CA VAL A 40 -3.30 3.10 19.37
C VAL A 40 -3.36 2.04 20.48
N ASP A 41 -4.08 2.32 21.55
CA ASP A 41 -4.26 1.38 22.66
C ASP A 41 -5.04 0.12 22.25
N ALA A 42 -6.03 0.25 21.37
CA ALA A 42 -6.82 -0.87 20.88
C ALA A 42 -6.09 -1.74 19.85
N VAL A 43 -5.24 -1.16 19.00
CA VAL A 43 -4.59 -1.86 17.88
C VAL A 43 -3.32 -2.58 18.29
N ALA A 44 -2.49 -1.98 19.15
CA ALA A 44 -1.20 -2.54 19.56
C ALA A 44 -1.28 -4.01 20.05
N PRO A 45 -2.22 -4.40 20.94
CA PRO A 45 -2.31 -5.79 21.41
C PRO A 45 -2.88 -6.76 20.36
N LYS A 46 -3.51 -6.27 19.30
CA LYS A 46 -4.14 -7.09 18.24
C LYS A 46 -3.18 -7.40 17.09
N LEU A 47 -2.08 -6.65 16.99
CA LEU A 47 -1.13 -6.82 15.90
C LEU A 47 -0.40 -8.16 16.03
N PRO A 48 -0.20 -8.87 14.91
CA PRO A 48 0.47 -10.16 14.93
C PRO A 48 1.93 -10.00 15.39
N GLN A 49 2.37 -10.87 16.30
CA GLN A 49 3.74 -10.85 16.81
C GLN A 49 4.73 -11.66 15.95
N ARG A 50 4.21 -12.57 15.11
CA ARG A 50 5.01 -13.45 14.25
C ARG A 50 4.40 -13.59 12.84
N PRO A 51 5.23 -13.48 11.78
CA PRO A 51 6.55 -12.83 11.76
C PRO A 51 6.52 -11.43 12.37
N ARG A 52 7.68 -10.97 12.89
CA ARG A 52 7.74 -9.70 13.61
C ARG A 52 7.48 -8.56 12.63
N LEU A 53 6.61 -7.63 13.00
CA LEU A 53 6.43 -6.41 12.20
C LEU A 53 7.75 -5.67 12.13
N ARG A 54 8.10 -5.20 10.93
CA ARG A 54 9.22 -4.28 10.78
C ARG A 54 8.81 -2.94 11.38
N MET A 55 9.55 -2.52 12.40
CA MET A 55 9.27 -1.32 13.17
C MET A 55 10.55 -0.51 13.33
N PHE A 56 10.41 0.81 13.45
CA PHE A 56 11.52 1.71 13.79
C PHE A 56 11.73 1.85 15.32
N SER A 57 10.99 1.07 16.10
CA SER A 57 11.08 0.97 17.57
C SER A 57 11.01 -0.50 17.98
N THR A 58 11.51 -0.81 19.17
CA THR A 58 11.40 -2.15 19.78
C THR A 58 10.00 -2.46 20.29
N ASP A 59 9.20 -1.42 20.53
CA ASP A 59 7.81 -1.49 21.01
C ASP A 59 6.83 -1.01 19.92
N VAL A 60 5.82 -1.83 19.63
CA VAL A 60 4.76 -1.58 18.64
C VAL A 60 3.89 -0.38 19.04
N ARG A 61 3.52 -0.29 20.31
CA ARG A 61 2.69 0.80 20.84
C ARG A 61 3.44 2.11 20.75
N ASP A 62 4.72 2.14 21.13
CA ASP A 62 5.54 3.34 21.00
C ASP A 62 5.72 3.75 19.54
N TRP A 63 5.96 2.77 18.65
CA TRP A 63 6.10 3.04 17.22
C TRP A 63 4.85 3.70 16.63
N ILE A 64 3.67 3.15 16.89
CA ILE A 64 2.40 3.72 16.40
C ILE A 64 2.08 5.03 17.15
N GLY A 65 2.37 5.11 18.45
CA GLY A 65 2.12 6.30 19.27
C GLY A 65 2.88 7.54 18.79
N ARG A 66 4.05 7.38 18.17
CA ARG A 66 4.78 8.52 17.55
C ARG A 66 3.95 9.23 16.47
N GLU A 67 3.06 8.51 15.79
CA GLU A 67 2.18 9.07 14.76
C GLU A 67 1.14 10.06 15.32
N LEU A 68 0.81 10.00 16.62
CA LEU A 68 -0.11 10.94 17.28
C LEU A 68 0.38 12.40 17.21
N SER A 69 1.70 12.57 17.24
CA SER A 69 2.36 13.89 17.18
C SER A 69 2.74 14.33 15.76
N ARG A 70 2.72 13.42 14.79
CA ARG A 70 3.24 13.64 13.44
C ARG A 70 2.25 14.46 12.59
N PRO A 71 2.59 15.65 12.09
CA PRO A 71 1.63 16.58 11.46
C PRO A 71 0.89 16.04 10.23
N ASP A 72 1.54 15.19 9.43
CA ASP A 72 1.00 14.60 8.21
C ASP A 72 0.29 13.25 8.45
N SER A 73 0.30 12.74 9.68
CA SER A 73 -0.36 11.48 10.02
C SER A 73 -1.88 11.62 10.03
N TRP A 74 -2.56 10.51 9.76
CA TRP A 74 -4.00 10.37 9.97
C TRP A 74 -4.35 10.11 11.44
N LEU A 75 -3.35 9.79 12.27
CA LEU A 75 -3.46 9.64 13.72
C LEU A 75 -3.16 10.93 14.49
N ASN A 76 -2.83 12.03 13.79
CA ASN A 76 -2.45 13.27 14.45
C ASN A 76 -3.59 13.80 15.36
N GLU A 77 -3.30 14.02 16.64
CA GLU A 77 -4.30 14.45 17.62
C GLU A 77 -4.83 15.87 17.38
N ARG A 78 -4.09 16.70 16.65
CA ARG A 78 -4.52 18.04 16.24
C ARG A 78 -5.35 18.05 14.96
N SER A 79 -5.41 16.92 14.24
CA SER A 79 -6.09 16.76 12.94
C SER A 79 -7.07 15.58 12.98
N THR A 80 -7.98 15.59 13.95
CA THR A 80 -8.89 14.46 14.25
C THR A 80 -9.88 14.15 13.12
N GLU A 81 -10.11 15.08 12.20
CA GLU A 81 -10.91 14.87 11.00
C GLU A 81 -10.30 13.81 10.07
N ARG A 82 -8.97 13.69 10.01
CA ARG A 82 -8.29 12.64 9.23
C ARG A 82 -8.55 11.26 9.82
N TYR A 83 -8.52 11.17 11.14
CA TYR A 83 -8.85 9.93 11.85
C TYR A 83 -10.32 9.55 11.59
N ARG A 84 -11.24 10.50 11.75
CA ARG A 84 -12.67 10.31 11.47
C ARG A 84 -12.92 9.82 10.05
N HIS A 85 -12.28 10.44 9.04
CA HIS A 85 -12.36 10.02 7.65
C HIS A 85 -11.92 8.57 7.44
N ILE A 86 -10.76 8.19 7.99
CA ILE A 86 -10.29 6.79 7.86
C ILE A 86 -11.24 5.83 8.57
N ARG A 87 -11.72 6.17 9.77
CA ARG A 87 -12.67 5.32 10.51
C ARG A 87 -13.96 5.10 9.70
N GLU A 88 -14.53 6.18 9.15
CA GLU A 88 -15.73 6.12 8.30
C GLU A 88 -15.54 5.22 7.07
N LEU A 89 -14.37 5.29 6.41
CA LEU A 89 -14.08 4.40 5.28
C LEU A 89 -14.10 2.91 5.67
N PHE A 90 -13.65 2.57 6.88
CA PHE A 90 -13.70 1.19 7.37
C PHE A 90 -15.12 0.78 7.80
N GLU A 91 -15.86 1.68 8.46
CA GLU A 91 -17.23 1.44 8.93
C GLU A 91 -18.22 1.23 7.79
N THR A 92 -18.13 2.07 6.75
CA THR A 92 -18.99 2.00 5.55
C THR A 92 -18.58 0.89 4.58
N GLY A 93 -17.46 0.22 4.83
CA GLY A 93 -16.90 -0.78 3.92
C GLY A 93 -16.32 -0.19 2.64
N ALA A 94 -16.00 1.10 2.60
CA ALA A 94 -15.32 1.73 1.48
C ALA A 94 -13.84 1.30 1.34
N VAL A 95 -13.28 0.63 2.36
CA VAL A 95 -12.00 -0.09 2.27
C VAL A 95 -12.20 -1.51 1.76
N ARG A 96 -11.59 -1.84 0.62
CA ARG A 96 -11.51 -3.20 0.06
C ARG A 96 -10.09 -3.73 0.20
N VAL A 97 -9.97 -4.95 0.69
CA VAL A 97 -8.69 -5.63 0.91
C VAL A 97 -8.58 -6.76 -0.12
N LEU A 98 -7.52 -6.77 -0.91
CA LEU A 98 -7.34 -7.70 -2.03
C LEU A 98 -5.95 -8.33 -1.99
N GLN A 99 -5.90 -9.66 -2.18
CA GLN A 99 -4.64 -10.35 -2.44
C GLN A 99 -4.25 -10.17 -3.90
N LEU A 100 -3.19 -9.42 -4.15
CA LEU A 100 -2.83 -9.00 -5.49
C LEU A 100 -1.32 -8.79 -5.64
N ASP A 101 -0.70 -9.55 -6.54
CA ASP A 101 0.70 -9.35 -6.94
C ASP A 101 0.76 -8.42 -8.15
N LEU A 102 1.27 -7.20 -7.93
CA LEU A 102 1.49 -6.20 -8.96
C LEU A 102 2.57 -6.61 -9.98
N ALA A 103 3.49 -7.49 -9.59
CA ALA A 103 4.52 -8.05 -10.45
C ALA A 103 4.11 -9.37 -11.11
N THR A 104 2.82 -9.76 -11.02
CA THR A 104 2.31 -10.92 -11.76
C THR A 104 2.54 -10.69 -13.26
N SER A 105 3.14 -11.68 -13.92
CA SER A 105 3.36 -11.64 -15.37
C SER A 105 2.05 -11.36 -16.12
N PRO A 106 2.07 -10.50 -17.15
CA PRO A 106 0.94 -10.29 -18.06
C PRO A 106 0.39 -11.59 -18.67
N ASP A 107 1.24 -12.61 -18.82
CA ASP A 107 0.87 -13.90 -19.41
C ASP A 107 0.30 -14.91 -18.40
N ALA A 108 0.20 -14.54 -17.12
CA ALA A 108 -0.32 -15.44 -16.10
C ALA A 108 -1.81 -15.78 -16.37
N PRO A 109 -2.25 -17.05 -16.23
CA PRO A 109 -3.59 -17.52 -16.62
C PRO A 109 -4.76 -16.77 -15.97
N LEU A 110 -4.55 -16.16 -14.81
CA LEU A 110 -5.61 -15.54 -14.02
C LEU A 110 -5.64 -14.01 -14.08
N ARG A 111 -4.60 -13.36 -14.61
CA ARG A 111 -4.41 -11.89 -14.69
C ARG A 111 -5.15 -11.09 -13.58
N PRO A 112 -4.83 -11.31 -12.29
CA PRO A 112 -5.62 -10.75 -11.18
C PRO A 112 -5.70 -9.22 -11.22
N PHE A 113 -4.60 -8.56 -11.62
CA PHE A 113 -4.54 -7.11 -11.75
C PHE A 113 -5.42 -6.60 -12.90
N GLY A 114 -5.38 -7.26 -14.06
CA GLY A 114 -6.24 -6.90 -15.20
C GLY A 114 -7.73 -6.94 -14.85
N ARG A 115 -8.16 -7.90 -14.02
CA ARG A 115 -9.56 -7.93 -13.54
C ARG A 115 -9.89 -6.77 -12.61
N LEU A 116 -8.97 -6.38 -11.73
CA LEU A 116 -9.13 -5.20 -10.89
C LEU A 116 -9.22 -3.94 -11.75
N ALA A 117 -8.29 -3.75 -12.68
CA ALA A 117 -8.25 -2.61 -13.57
C ALA A 117 -9.55 -2.47 -14.40
N ALA A 118 -10.05 -3.58 -14.95
CA ALA A 118 -11.33 -3.60 -15.67
C ALA A 118 -12.52 -3.19 -14.78
N ARG A 119 -12.60 -3.72 -13.54
CA ARG A 119 -13.65 -3.33 -12.58
C ARG A 119 -13.56 -1.86 -12.16
N LEU A 120 -12.35 -1.35 -11.96
CA LEU A 120 -12.14 0.07 -11.64
C LEU A 120 -12.55 0.95 -12.82
N SER A 121 -12.23 0.54 -14.06
CA SER A 121 -12.64 1.24 -15.27
C SER A 121 -14.17 1.23 -15.46
N GLU A 122 -14.83 0.10 -15.23
CA GLU A 122 -16.29 -0.01 -15.30
C GLU A 122 -16.95 0.92 -14.28
N ARG A 123 -16.46 0.91 -13.04
CA ARG A 123 -16.95 1.79 -11.99
C ARG A 123 -16.70 3.26 -12.29
N ALA A 124 -15.56 3.58 -12.92
CA ALA A 124 -15.27 4.94 -13.35
C ALA A 124 -16.28 5.45 -14.39
N SER A 125 -16.63 4.62 -15.36
CA SER A 125 -17.63 4.94 -16.39
C SER A 125 -19.05 5.07 -15.84
N ASN A 126 -19.43 4.23 -14.86
CA ASN A 126 -20.80 4.16 -14.37
C ASN A 126 -21.11 5.15 -13.22
N ASP A 127 -20.15 5.35 -12.31
CA ASP A 127 -20.37 6.08 -11.06
C ASP A 127 -19.61 7.42 -11.00
N GLY A 128 -18.94 7.82 -12.09
CA GLY A 128 -18.09 9.02 -12.12
C GLY A 128 -16.88 8.93 -11.20
N PHE A 129 -16.45 7.72 -10.84
CA PHE A 129 -15.28 7.49 -10.00
C PHE A 129 -14.00 7.67 -10.82
N ALA A 130 -12.91 8.11 -10.20
CA ALA A 130 -11.60 8.12 -10.85
C ALA A 130 -10.55 7.53 -9.90
N VAL A 131 -9.60 6.77 -10.42
CA VAL A 131 -8.43 6.37 -9.63
C VAL A 131 -7.55 7.62 -9.50
N ASP A 132 -7.51 8.17 -8.29
CA ASP A 132 -6.82 9.42 -8.01
C ASP A 132 -5.34 9.22 -7.65
N THR A 133 -5.03 8.18 -6.87
CA THR A 133 -3.69 7.92 -6.37
C THR A 133 -3.43 6.42 -6.33
N VAL A 134 -2.25 6.01 -6.80
CA VAL A 134 -1.73 4.64 -6.74
C VAL A 134 -0.46 4.63 -5.90
N TYR A 135 -0.46 3.92 -4.78
CA TYR A 135 0.71 3.76 -3.91
C TYR A 135 1.35 2.38 -4.12
N VAL A 136 2.52 2.36 -4.76
CA VAL A 136 3.28 1.14 -5.07
C VAL A 136 4.40 0.89 -4.05
N SER A 137 4.75 1.90 -3.24
CA SER A 137 5.86 1.80 -2.27
C SER A 137 7.18 1.46 -2.97
N ASN A 138 8.01 0.65 -2.33
CA ASN A 138 9.27 0.12 -2.81
C ASN A 138 9.16 -1.33 -3.35
N ILE A 139 7.98 -1.78 -3.79
CA ILE A 139 7.79 -3.14 -4.33
C ILE A 139 8.90 -3.54 -5.32
N PRO A 140 9.29 -2.68 -6.30
CA PRO A 140 10.44 -2.95 -7.17
C PRO A 140 11.75 -3.36 -6.49
N PHE A 141 12.07 -2.75 -5.34
CA PHE A 141 13.24 -3.13 -4.54
C PHE A 141 13.02 -4.43 -3.77
N MET A 142 11.84 -4.61 -3.17
CA MET A 142 11.53 -5.83 -2.42
C MET A 142 11.66 -7.07 -3.29
N LEU A 143 11.34 -6.95 -4.57
CA LEU A 143 11.47 -8.03 -5.56
C LEU A 143 12.93 -8.38 -5.92
N GLN A 144 13.92 -7.64 -5.44
CA GLN A 144 15.34 -7.98 -5.57
C GLN A 144 15.88 -8.80 -4.41
N GLN A 145 15.13 -8.88 -3.30
CA GLN A 145 15.61 -9.51 -2.09
C GLN A 145 15.35 -11.02 -2.14
N ALA A 146 16.34 -11.81 -1.74
CA ALA A 146 16.18 -13.26 -1.58
C ALA A 146 15.20 -13.60 -0.44
N VAL A 147 14.96 -12.65 0.47
CA VAL A 147 14.05 -12.78 1.61
C VAL A 147 13.06 -11.62 1.58
N GLY A 148 11.77 -11.92 1.56
CA GLY A 148 10.69 -10.95 1.56
C GLY A 148 10.54 -10.22 2.90
N PHE A 149 9.59 -9.28 2.94
CA PHE A 149 9.44 -8.32 4.04
C PHE A 149 9.21 -8.98 5.41
N PHE A 150 8.61 -10.16 5.43
CA PHE A 150 8.30 -10.91 6.64
C PHE A 150 9.16 -12.16 6.84
N GLY A 151 10.28 -12.27 6.13
CA GLY A 151 11.19 -13.41 6.24
C GLY A 151 10.87 -14.57 5.30
N GLU A 152 9.89 -14.42 4.40
CA GLU A 152 9.58 -15.42 3.38
C GLU A 152 10.75 -15.60 2.40
N ASP A 153 11.09 -16.84 2.05
CA ASP A 153 12.08 -17.11 1.01
C ASP A 153 11.50 -16.77 -0.37
N GLN A 154 12.17 -15.86 -1.09
CA GLN A 154 11.83 -15.44 -2.45
C GLN A 154 12.86 -15.92 -3.49
N SER A 155 13.88 -16.70 -3.07
CA SER A 155 14.91 -17.20 -3.97
C SER A 155 14.38 -18.16 -5.05
N SER A 156 13.23 -18.79 -4.82
CA SER A 156 12.56 -19.71 -5.74
C SER A 156 11.72 -19.02 -6.82
N ASP A 157 11.45 -17.71 -6.70
CA ASP A 157 10.58 -16.99 -7.63
C ASP A 157 11.25 -16.73 -8.99
N GLY A 158 12.59 -16.78 -9.07
CA GLY A 158 13.36 -16.77 -10.33
C GLY A 158 13.18 -15.54 -11.25
N ARG A 159 12.37 -14.56 -10.86
CA ARG A 159 12.07 -13.36 -11.64
C ARG A 159 13.25 -12.40 -11.57
N SER A 160 13.75 -11.97 -12.73
CA SER A 160 14.72 -10.86 -12.78
C SER A 160 14.05 -9.55 -12.39
N VAL A 161 14.82 -8.63 -11.83
CA VAL A 161 14.35 -7.26 -11.49
C VAL A 161 13.70 -6.59 -12.69
N SER A 162 14.32 -6.71 -13.86
CA SER A 162 13.79 -6.14 -15.11
C SER A 162 12.43 -6.72 -15.48
N ALA A 163 12.23 -8.03 -15.30
CA ALA A 163 10.94 -8.68 -15.58
C ALA A 163 9.85 -8.22 -14.60
N ALA A 164 10.20 -8.10 -13.31
CA ALA A 164 9.30 -7.56 -12.29
C ALA A 164 8.90 -6.11 -12.56
N LEU A 165 9.86 -5.24 -12.87
CA LEU A 165 9.63 -3.84 -13.24
C LEU A 165 8.75 -3.73 -14.48
N HIS A 166 9.02 -4.54 -15.50
CA HIS A 166 8.20 -4.59 -16.70
C HIS A 166 6.76 -5.00 -16.38
N ALA A 167 6.56 -6.04 -15.56
CA ALA A 167 5.23 -6.48 -15.15
C ALA A 167 4.48 -5.41 -14.33
N VAL A 168 5.16 -4.74 -13.39
CA VAL A 168 4.60 -3.64 -12.60
C VAL A 168 4.12 -2.51 -13.52
N ARG A 169 4.98 -2.05 -14.43
CA ARG A 169 4.64 -0.99 -15.39
C ARG A 169 3.50 -1.39 -16.31
N HIS A 170 3.54 -2.62 -16.85
CA HIS A 170 2.46 -3.16 -17.67
C HIS A 170 1.13 -3.12 -16.91
N ASN A 171 1.09 -3.66 -15.70
CA ASN A 171 -0.11 -3.73 -14.88
C ASN A 171 -0.63 -2.32 -14.54
N LEU A 172 0.24 -1.40 -14.12
CA LEU A 172 -0.13 0.00 -13.90
C LEU A 172 -0.72 0.67 -15.15
N GLY A 173 -0.19 0.33 -16.33
CA GLY A 173 -0.72 0.80 -17.62
C GLY A 173 -2.13 0.31 -17.96
N LEU A 174 -2.64 -0.72 -17.27
CA LEU A 174 -4.02 -1.19 -17.43
C LEU A 174 -5.05 -0.28 -16.73
N LEU A 175 -4.62 0.59 -15.82
CA LEU A 175 -5.51 1.50 -15.11
C LEU A 175 -6.02 2.60 -16.05
N ALA A 176 -7.34 2.71 -16.20
CA ALA A 176 -8.01 3.75 -16.96
C ALA A 176 -8.01 5.11 -16.23
N SER A 177 -6.84 5.59 -15.80
CA SER A 177 -6.71 6.84 -15.04
C SER A 177 -5.30 7.45 -15.20
N PRO A 178 -4.98 8.00 -16.38
CA PRO A 178 -3.64 8.58 -16.65
C PRO A 178 -3.29 9.75 -15.72
N ALA A 179 -4.29 10.49 -15.24
CA ALA A 179 -4.11 11.62 -14.31
C ALA A 179 -3.88 11.19 -12.84
N ALA A 180 -3.82 9.89 -12.54
CA ALA A 180 -3.56 9.42 -11.19
C ALA A 180 -2.15 9.80 -10.74
N LEU A 181 -2.01 10.16 -9.47
CA LEU A 181 -0.70 10.27 -8.84
C LEU A 181 -0.13 8.88 -8.56
N LEU A 182 1.09 8.60 -9.03
CA LEU A 182 1.85 7.43 -8.66
C LEU A 182 2.81 7.78 -7.52
N ILE A 183 2.76 7.02 -6.43
CA ILE A 183 3.71 7.12 -5.33
C ILE A 183 4.57 5.84 -5.30
N THR A 184 5.84 5.96 -5.67
CA THR A 184 6.75 4.82 -5.85
C THR A 184 8.19 5.17 -5.46
N ALA A 185 8.96 4.17 -5.05
CA ALA A 185 10.41 4.25 -4.86
C ALA A 185 11.17 3.45 -5.94
N GLU A 186 10.56 3.23 -7.11
CA GLU A 186 11.18 2.47 -8.21
C GLU A 186 12.56 2.98 -8.62
N HIS A 187 12.78 4.30 -8.60
CA HIS A 187 14.05 4.92 -8.95
C HIS A 187 15.22 4.44 -8.05
N LEU A 188 14.91 3.92 -6.86
CA LEU A 188 15.89 3.36 -5.94
C LEU A 188 16.07 1.86 -6.10
N ALA A 189 15.29 1.17 -6.93
CA ALA A 189 15.30 -0.29 -6.97
C ALA A 189 16.71 -0.84 -7.20
N THR A 190 17.45 -0.32 -8.19
CA THR A 190 18.79 -0.78 -8.56
C THR A 190 19.92 -0.31 -7.65
N THR A 191 19.67 0.65 -6.77
CA THR A 191 20.70 1.31 -5.93
C THR A 191 20.46 1.12 -4.43
N SER A 192 19.32 0.53 -4.05
CA SER A 192 18.93 0.31 -2.67
C SER A 192 19.69 -0.87 -2.05
N THR A 193 19.99 -0.74 -0.76
CA THR A 193 20.60 -1.78 0.08
C THR A 193 19.71 -2.04 1.28
N ASN A 194 19.99 -3.13 2.02
CA ASN A 194 19.30 -3.45 3.27
C ASN A 194 19.51 -2.41 4.38
N ASP A 195 20.48 -1.50 4.24
CA ASP A 195 20.77 -0.45 5.22
C ASP A 195 20.09 0.89 4.89
N ASN A 196 19.65 1.09 3.64
CA ASN A 196 19.00 2.32 3.15
C ASN A 196 17.49 2.33 3.44
N LEU A 197 17.11 2.03 4.68
CA LEU A 197 15.73 1.76 5.10
C LEU A 197 14.81 2.99 5.18
N GLN A 198 15.27 4.18 4.79
CA GLN A 198 14.45 5.37 4.64
C GLN A 198 13.99 5.49 3.18
N TRP A 199 12.87 4.86 2.86
CA TRP A 199 12.37 4.84 1.50
C TRP A 199 11.83 6.21 1.12
N ARG A 200 12.62 6.98 0.37
CA ARG A 200 12.17 8.19 -0.29
C ARG A 200 11.28 7.77 -1.47
N THR A 201 9.98 7.75 -1.23
CA THR A 201 9.02 7.66 -2.35
C THR A 201 8.97 9.00 -3.07
N GLU A 202 8.81 8.94 -4.39
CA GLU A 202 8.50 10.10 -5.22
C GLU A 202 7.02 10.11 -5.57
N VAL A 203 6.48 11.30 -5.81
CA VAL A 203 5.14 11.50 -6.32
C VAL A 203 5.27 11.91 -7.78
N LEU A 204 4.75 11.07 -8.66
CA LEU A 204 4.82 11.23 -10.11
C LEU A 204 3.39 11.30 -10.69
N GLN A 205 3.25 11.86 -11.89
CA GLN A 205 2.06 11.59 -12.69
C GLN A 205 2.19 10.19 -13.31
N LEU A 206 1.11 9.40 -13.24
CA LEU A 206 1.14 8.02 -13.70
C LEU A 206 1.46 7.94 -15.21
N ASP A 207 0.87 8.80 -16.03
CA ASP A 207 1.13 8.86 -17.47
C ASP A 207 2.61 9.16 -17.79
N ALA A 208 3.20 10.17 -17.13
CA ALA A 208 4.59 10.55 -17.31
C ALA A 208 5.53 9.40 -16.93
N TYR A 209 5.22 8.70 -15.83
CA TYR A 209 5.97 7.52 -15.40
C TYR A 209 5.89 6.36 -16.43
N LEU A 210 4.72 6.16 -17.05
CA LEU A 210 4.54 5.13 -18.08
C LEU A 210 5.23 5.50 -19.40
N GLN A 211 5.29 6.79 -19.75
CA GLN A 211 5.95 7.30 -20.96
C GLN A 211 7.48 7.33 -20.87
N ALA A 212 8.04 7.49 -19.66
CA ALA A 212 9.48 7.60 -19.44
C ALA A 212 10.29 6.35 -19.86
N GLY A 213 9.65 5.21 -20.16
CA GLY A 213 10.32 3.97 -20.53
C GLY A 213 11.05 3.30 -19.37
N LEU A 214 11.46 2.04 -19.55
CA LEU A 214 12.39 1.37 -18.64
C LEU A 214 13.79 2.01 -18.81
N PRO A 215 14.53 2.31 -17.73
CA PRO A 215 15.95 2.59 -17.86
C PRO A 215 16.71 1.37 -18.41
#